data_AF-A0A174CJG2-F1
#
_entry.id   AF-A0A174CJG2-F1
#
_cell.length_a   1.000
_cell.length_b   1.000
_cell.length_c   1.000
_cell.angle_alpha   90.00
_cell.angle_beta   90.00
_cell.angle_gamma   90.00
#
_symmetry.space_group_name_H-M   'P 1'
#
loop_
_entity.id
_entity.type
_entity.pdbx_description
1 polymer ?
#
loop_
_entity_poly.entity_id
_entity_poly.type
_entity_poly.pdbx_seq_one_letter_code
_entity_poly.pdbx_strand_id
1 'polypeptide(L)'
;MKQKLYDFSDYISFDLETTGRNSKTCEIIEISGILVRNNEVKEEFSSLVNPGIRISSEIENLTGITNDMLSAAPSLDNVLPEFIAFIDDKPLIGYNIASFDLHILNRFTAKLLGRFIDNYYIDLLTLSRKMLPELSSHKLGALASFCHCSAVSAHRALSDSLMVHECFQYMKEHLPDTIVTTKQFQYTDDRSNARTSLQKKENQALHILHESVPSVITDDALTESCHDKVDAVAGMAFCLTGDFSHGSKSEIKEIIESHGGRCVGSVSGKTDYVIVGTYGSEQWACGNYGSKIKKAMELQAKGSDIRICSEKDLFDMLNLLEKEAISNTFAAVTSFEAELNQMLLSIIQEKELPLNSLHLYANLSTTSKEEMSKSICIFEPEYPPVKDDCVNPGKNFVVMNIQMNDTIELLIRNLQFEKIPLPHTGKRKAVPSDKTFRHIIFDYSDRSIFGYIKENVLYCLKNYHSRVRSFGCCSKFMECSNAKKCIHVNKLYATACAYKYNLENGRIFYGGNKNI
;
A
#
# COMPACT_ATOMS: atom_id res chain seq x y z
N MET A 1 -7.07 29.49 5.28
CA MET A 1 -7.04 29.95 3.87
C MET A 1 -8.33 29.57 3.18
N LYS A 2 -9.00 30.54 2.53
CA LYS A 2 -10.06 30.24 1.54
C LYS A 2 -9.34 29.58 0.35
N GLN A 3 -9.76 28.39 -0.08
CA GLN A 3 -9.29 27.85 -1.36
C GLN A 3 -9.69 28.86 -2.44
N LYS A 4 -8.70 29.33 -3.20
CA LYS A 4 -8.94 30.14 -4.39
C LYS A 4 -9.48 29.14 -5.42
N LEU A 5 -10.78 29.17 -5.73
CA LEU A 5 -11.27 28.46 -6.91
C LEU A 5 -10.54 29.10 -8.10
N TYR A 6 -9.68 28.33 -8.75
CA TYR A 6 -9.07 28.75 -10.00
C TYR A 6 -10.12 28.55 -11.09
N ASP A 7 -10.37 29.60 -11.86
CA ASP A 7 -11.11 29.46 -13.11
C ASP A 7 -10.19 28.69 -14.08
N PHE A 8 -10.45 27.39 -14.29
CA PHE A 8 -9.76 26.56 -15.30
C PHE A 8 -10.30 26.87 -16.70
N SER A 9 -10.44 28.16 -17.00
CA SER A 9 -10.59 28.68 -18.36
C SER A 9 -9.26 28.58 -19.10
N ASP A 10 -8.14 28.80 -18.39
CA ASP A 10 -6.79 28.75 -18.92
C ASP A 10 -5.88 27.79 -18.13
N TYR A 11 -5.27 26.81 -18.81
CA TYR A 11 -4.37 25.83 -18.19
C TYR A 11 -3.42 25.19 -19.21
N ILE A 12 -2.42 24.49 -18.71
CA ILE A 12 -1.52 23.65 -19.50
C ILE A 12 -1.82 22.19 -19.21
N SER A 13 -2.17 21.41 -20.23
CA SER A 13 -2.13 19.94 -20.13
C SER A 13 -0.76 19.46 -20.61
N PHE A 14 -0.04 18.66 -19.83
CA PHE A 14 1.28 18.18 -20.23
C PHE A 14 1.54 16.73 -19.80
N ASP A 15 2.47 16.09 -20.49
CA ASP A 15 2.89 14.72 -20.27
C ASP A 15 4.39 14.54 -20.62
N LEU A 16 5.04 13.55 -20.00
CA LEU A 16 6.44 13.21 -20.21
C LEU A 16 6.61 11.75 -20.63
N GLU A 17 7.33 11.52 -21.73
CA GLU A 17 7.91 10.19 -21.98
C GLU A 17 9.29 10.09 -21.34
N THR A 18 9.60 8.92 -20.78
CA THR A 18 10.79 8.75 -19.94
C THR A 18 11.50 7.42 -20.20
N THR A 19 12.76 7.32 -19.80
CA THR A 19 13.55 6.08 -19.93
C THR A 19 13.13 4.95 -18.97
N GLY A 20 12.11 5.19 -18.12
CA GLY A 20 11.59 4.18 -17.20
C GLY A 20 10.64 4.74 -16.14
N ARG A 21 10.09 3.85 -15.31
CA ARG A 21 8.96 4.17 -14.41
C ARG A 21 9.34 4.71 -13.02
N ASN A 22 10.63 4.92 -12.76
CA ASN A 22 11.08 5.45 -11.47
C ASN A 22 11.43 6.93 -11.60
N SER A 23 10.54 7.82 -11.13
CA SER A 23 10.70 9.27 -11.21
C SER A 23 11.97 9.83 -10.56
N LYS A 24 12.64 9.05 -9.69
CA LYS A 24 13.91 9.43 -9.07
C LYS A 24 15.12 9.19 -9.97
N THR A 25 15.03 8.26 -10.92
CA THR A 25 16.19 7.78 -11.68
C THR A 25 16.01 7.77 -13.20
N CYS A 26 14.79 7.89 -13.73
CA CYS A 26 14.58 7.96 -15.17
C CYS A 26 15.10 9.28 -15.75
N GLU A 27 15.26 9.35 -17.06
CA GLU A 27 15.56 10.58 -17.81
C GLU A 27 14.34 10.92 -18.69
N ILE A 28 14.16 12.19 -19.03
CA ILE A 28 13.11 12.63 -19.97
C ILE A 28 13.57 12.36 -21.41
N ILE A 29 12.69 11.81 -22.24
CA ILE A 29 12.93 11.58 -23.67
C ILE A 29 11.94 12.30 -24.60
N GLU A 30 10.79 12.73 -24.07
CA GLU A 30 9.85 13.65 -24.75
C GLU A 30 9.19 14.55 -23.70
N ILE A 31 9.04 15.83 -24.00
CA ILE A 31 8.22 16.77 -23.23
C ILE A 31 7.17 17.31 -24.18
N SER A 32 5.89 17.17 -23.84
CA SER A 32 4.82 17.81 -24.59
C SER A 32 3.80 18.45 -23.68
N GLY A 33 3.18 19.52 -24.16
CA GLY A 33 2.05 20.14 -23.49
C GLY A 33 1.26 21.05 -24.42
N ILE A 34 0.03 21.32 -24.03
CA ILE A 34 -0.91 22.16 -24.76
C ILE A 34 -1.42 23.28 -23.87
N LEU A 35 -1.44 24.49 -24.40
CA LEU A 35 -2.09 25.63 -23.78
C LEU A 35 -3.56 25.63 -24.17
N VAL A 36 -4.42 25.49 -23.17
CA VAL A 36 -5.86 25.61 -23.34
C VAL A 36 -6.27 26.98 -22.85
N ARG A 37 -7.06 27.70 -23.65
CA ARG A 37 -7.76 28.93 -23.23
C ARG A 37 -9.19 28.89 -23.69
N ASN A 38 -10.11 29.22 -22.80
CA ASN A 38 -11.55 29.14 -23.04
C ASN A 38 -11.97 27.79 -23.63
N ASN A 39 -11.46 26.69 -23.05
CA ASN A 39 -11.71 25.31 -23.48
C ASN A 39 -11.17 24.93 -24.87
N GLU A 40 -10.41 25.80 -25.54
CA GLU A 40 -9.82 25.53 -26.85
C GLU A 40 -8.29 25.46 -26.76
N VAL A 41 -7.69 24.50 -27.48
CA VAL A 41 -6.23 24.42 -27.65
C VAL A 41 -5.74 25.62 -28.46
N LYS A 42 -4.81 26.38 -27.90
CA LYS A 42 -4.24 27.60 -28.53
C LYS A 42 -2.81 27.42 -28.99
N GLU A 43 -2.04 26.61 -28.28
CA GLU A 43 -0.62 26.43 -28.54
C GLU A 43 -0.21 25.02 -28.12
N GLU A 44 0.73 24.44 -28.83
CA GLU A 44 1.32 23.14 -28.53
C GLU A 44 2.83 23.32 -28.39
N PHE A 45 3.39 22.71 -27.35
CA PHE A 45 4.81 22.51 -27.18
C PHE A 45 5.08 21.01 -27.28
N SER A 46 6.03 20.60 -28.11
CA SER A 46 6.47 19.21 -28.16
C SER A 46 7.94 19.15 -28.57
N SER A 47 8.75 18.43 -27.81
CA SER A 47 10.17 18.26 -28.11
C SER A 47 10.67 16.91 -27.62
N LEU A 48 11.42 16.22 -28.47
CA LEU A 48 12.24 15.08 -28.05
C LEU A 48 13.45 15.59 -27.27
N VAL A 49 13.93 14.79 -26.34
CA VAL A 49 15.06 15.11 -25.48
C VAL A 49 16.10 14.02 -25.57
N ASN A 50 17.33 14.37 -25.89
CA ASN A 50 18.46 13.45 -25.83
C ASN A 50 18.84 13.20 -24.36
N PRO A 51 18.63 11.98 -23.82
CA PRO A 51 18.91 11.68 -22.42
C PRO A 51 20.40 11.39 -22.16
N GLY A 52 21.26 11.41 -23.19
CA GLY A 52 22.68 11.05 -23.09
C GLY A 52 22.95 9.56 -22.88
N ILE A 53 21.90 8.73 -22.86
CA ILE A 53 21.95 7.27 -22.69
C ILE A 53 21.09 6.57 -23.74
N ARG A 54 21.39 5.31 -24.03
CA ARG A 54 20.50 4.50 -24.86
C ARG A 54 19.28 4.04 -24.08
N ILE A 55 18.12 4.08 -24.73
CA ILE A 55 16.89 3.48 -24.22
C ILE A 55 16.82 2.00 -24.63
N SER A 56 16.12 1.21 -23.81
CA SER A 56 15.89 -0.21 -24.11
C SER A 56 14.90 -0.38 -25.25
N SER A 57 14.90 -1.55 -25.90
CA SER A 57 13.90 -1.91 -26.90
C SER A 57 12.48 -1.94 -26.33
N GLU A 58 12.32 -2.17 -25.02
CA GLU A 58 11.01 -2.09 -24.35
C GLU A 58 10.45 -0.67 -24.38
N ILE A 59 11.26 0.34 -24.05
CA ILE A 59 10.86 1.76 -24.09
C ILE A 59 10.62 2.22 -25.53
N GLU A 60 11.48 1.81 -26.46
CA GLU A 60 11.34 2.11 -27.89
C GLU A 60 10.05 1.51 -28.47
N ASN A 61 9.70 0.27 -28.11
CA ASN A 61 8.43 -0.35 -28.52
C ASN A 61 7.21 0.27 -27.85
N LEU A 62 7.33 0.72 -26.60
CA LEU A 62 6.23 1.32 -25.85
C LEU A 62 5.88 2.71 -26.41
N THR A 63 6.89 3.55 -26.63
CA THR A 63 6.73 4.97 -26.98
C THR A 63 6.80 5.24 -28.49
N GLY A 64 7.35 4.29 -29.25
CA GLY A 64 7.69 4.50 -30.67
C GLY A 64 8.88 5.45 -30.90
N ILE A 65 9.55 5.91 -29.84
CA ILE A 65 10.71 6.81 -29.92
C ILE A 65 11.97 5.96 -30.04
N THR A 66 12.73 6.14 -31.12
CA THR A 66 13.95 5.34 -31.37
C THR A 66 15.20 6.00 -30.81
N ASN A 67 16.22 5.18 -30.54
CA ASN A 67 17.53 5.68 -30.13
C ASN A 67 18.15 6.66 -31.16
N ASP A 68 17.86 6.48 -32.45
CA ASP A 68 18.36 7.37 -33.50
C ASP A 68 17.67 8.74 -33.44
N MET A 69 16.35 8.78 -33.20
CA MET A 69 15.61 10.02 -32.96
C MET A 69 16.16 10.79 -31.76
N LEU A 70 16.43 10.08 -30.65
CA LEU A 70 16.97 10.68 -29.44
C LEU A 70 18.39 11.19 -29.62
N SER A 71 19.21 10.51 -30.43
CA SER A 71 20.59 10.96 -30.68
C SER A 71 20.66 12.30 -31.42
N ALA A 72 19.67 12.59 -32.27
CA ALA A 72 19.54 13.83 -33.02
C ALA A 72 18.77 14.94 -32.26
N ALA A 73 18.13 14.59 -31.14
CA ALA A 73 17.34 15.51 -30.34
C ALA A 73 18.21 16.50 -29.53
N PRO A 74 17.68 17.69 -29.18
CA PRO A 74 18.34 18.61 -28.27
C PRO A 74 18.52 18.02 -26.86
N SER A 75 19.50 18.53 -26.09
CA SER A 75 19.66 18.17 -24.69
C SER A 75 18.56 18.78 -23.82
N LEU A 76 18.31 18.18 -22.65
CA LEU A 76 17.32 18.69 -21.71
C LEU A 76 17.63 20.13 -21.26
N ASP A 77 18.91 20.49 -21.17
CA ASP A 77 19.37 21.83 -20.78
C ASP A 77 18.89 22.92 -21.74
N ASN A 78 18.63 22.57 -23.01
CA ASN A 78 18.06 23.49 -24.01
C ASN A 78 16.53 23.49 -23.97
N VAL A 79 15.91 22.31 -23.85
CA VAL A 79 14.44 22.16 -23.93
C VAL A 79 13.73 22.64 -22.66
N LEU A 80 14.30 22.35 -21.49
CA LEU A 80 13.65 22.62 -20.21
C LEU A 80 13.38 24.13 -19.98
N PRO A 81 14.32 25.06 -20.22
CA PRO A 81 14.03 26.49 -20.10
C PRO A 81 12.86 26.94 -20.98
N GLU A 82 12.77 26.44 -22.22
CA GLU A 82 11.69 26.76 -23.15
C GLU A 82 10.35 26.24 -22.66
N PHE A 83 10.31 24.99 -22.18
CA PHE A 83 9.10 24.41 -21.61
C PHE A 83 8.64 25.15 -20.34
N ILE A 84 9.58 25.56 -19.49
CA ILE A 84 9.26 26.34 -18.29
C ILE A 84 8.71 27.72 -18.63
N ALA A 85 9.19 28.35 -19.70
CA ALA A 85 8.62 29.59 -20.22
C ALA A 85 7.22 29.38 -20.83
N PHE A 86 7.00 28.25 -21.50
CA PHE A 86 5.70 27.87 -22.05
C PHE A 86 4.63 27.70 -20.96
N ILE A 87 4.95 26.97 -19.88
CA ILE A 87 3.97 26.73 -18.80
C ILE A 87 3.72 27.99 -17.95
N ASP A 88 4.75 28.81 -17.75
CA ASP A 88 4.69 30.05 -16.96
C ASP A 88 4.03 29.83 -15.57
N ASP A 89 3.10 30.69 -15.15
CA ASP A 89 2.36 30.60 -13.88
C ASP A 89 1.02 29.84 -14.00
N LYS A 90 0.74 29.23 -15.16
CA LYS A 90 -0.57 28.64 -15.45
C LYS A 90 -0.79 27.36 -14.65
N PRO A 91 -2.06 27.02 -14.30
CA PRO A 91 -2.38 25.73 -13.74
C PRO A 91 -1.99 24.59 -14.69
N LEU A 92 -1.51 23.49 -14.12
CA LEU A 92 -1.11 22.29 -14.85
C LEU A 92 -2.16 21.20 -14.72
N ILE A 93 -2.37 20.40 -15.76
CA ILE A 93 -3.18 19.19 -15.72
C ILE A 93 -2.43 18.04 -16.39
N GLY A 94 -2.62 16.84 -15.88
CA GLY A 94 -2.00 15.62 -16.40
C GLY A 94 -2.57 14.39 -15.73
N TYR A 95 -2.20 13.21 -16.21
CA TYR A 95 -2.67 11.94 -15.68
C TYR A 95 -1.66 11.34 -14.71
N ASN A 96 -2.01 11.17 -13.42
CA ASN A 96 -1.06 10.74 -12.38
C ASN A 96 0.15 11.69 -12.21
N ILE A 97 -0.02 12.93 -12.67
CA ILE A 97 1.03 13.97 -12.78
C ILE A 97 1.69 14.30 -11.44
N ALA A 98 0.94 14.16 -10.34
CA ALA A 98 1.40 14.46 -8.99
C ALA A 98 2.41 13.45 -8.46
N SER A 99 2.30 12.20 -8.90
CA SER A 99 3.13 11.09 -8.42
C SER A 99 4.32 10.80 -9.35
N PHE A 100 4.31 11.36 -10.57
CA PHE A 100 5.30 11.04 -11.59
C PHE A 100 5.90 12.30 -12.24
N ASP A 101 5.21 12.93 -13.18
CA ASP A 101 5.75 13.98 -14.05
C ASP A 101 6.27 15.20 -13.28
N LEU A 102 5.50 15.70 -12.29
CA LEU A 102 5.90 16.85 -11.49
C LEU A 102 7.14 16.57 -10.63
N HIS A 103 7.39 15.32 -10.24
CA HIS A 103 8.61 14.95 -9.52
C HIS A 103 9.83 15.00 -10.45
N ILE A 104 9.67 14.49 -11.67
CA ILE A 104 10.73 14.47 -12.68
C ILE A 104 11.07 15.90 -13.10
N LEU A 105 10.05 16.71 -13.41
CA LEU A 105 10.20 18.11 -13.81
C LEU A 105 10.87 18.93 -12.70
N ASN A 106 10.48 18.74 -11.43
CA ASN A 106 11.13 19.43 -10.32
C ASN A 106 12.58 19.00 -10.07
N ARG A 107 12.90 17.72 -10.24
CA ARG A 107 14.28 17.24 -10.13
C ARG A 107 15.17 17.94 -11.14
N PHE A 108 14.71 18.10 -12.38
CA PHE A 108 15.51 18.76 -13.42
C PHE A 108 15.50 20.28 -13.32
N THR A 109 14.39 20.92 -12.96
CA THR A 109 14.37 22.38 -12.73
C THR A 109 15.23 22.78 -11.54
N ALA A 110 15.25 21.98 -10.46
CA ALA A 110 16.17 22.21 -9.34
C ALA A 110 17.62 22.10 -9.77
N LYS A 111 17.95 21.05 -10.53
CA LYS A 111 19.31 20.78 -11.02
C LYS A 111 19.80 21.84 -12.01
N LEU A 112 18.97 22.25 -12.97
CA LEU A 112 19.37 23.06 -14.13
C LEU A 112 19.05 24.54 -13.96
N LEU A 113 17.98 24.88 -13.24
CA LEU A 113 17.49 26.25 -13.08
C LEU A 113 17.57 26.74 -11.64
N GLY A 114 17.97 25.90 -10.68
CA GLY A 114 18.10 26.26 -9.27
C GLY A 114 16.76 26.60 -8.60
N ARG A 115 15.63 26.17 -9.16
CA ARG A 115 14.29 26.45 -8.63
C ARG A 115 13.34 25.29 -8.83
N PHE A 116 12.31 25.23 -8.00
CA PHE A 116 11.16 24.34 -8.18
C PHE A 116 10.04 25.08 -8.91
N ILE A 117 9.18 24.34 -9.60
CA ILE A 117 7.89 24.85 -10.06
C ILE A 117 6.91 24.88 -8.89
N ASP A 118 6.09 25.93 -8.83
CA ASP A 118 5.10 26.16 -7.79
C ASP A 118 3.68 26.32 -8.35
N ASN A 119 3.49 25.94 -9.62
CA ASN A 119 2.21 25.94 -10.30
C ASN A 119 1.16 25.15 -9.51
N TYR A 120 -0.09 25.62 -9.60
CA TYR A 120 -1.24 24.81 -9.22
C TYR A 120 -1.40 23.65 -10.20
N TYR A 121 -1.94 22.52 -9.74
CA TYR A 121 -2.20 21.40 -10.62
C TYR A 121 -3.53 20.67 -10.34
N ILE A 122 -4.00 19.96 -11.36
CA ILE A 122 -5.02 18.92 -11.31
C ILE A 122 -4.39 17.60 -11.74
N ASP A 123 -4.57 16.57 -10.91
CA ASP A 123 -4.27 15.20 -11.28
C ASP A 123 -5.57 14.52 -11.70
N LEU A 124 -5.69 14.26 -13.01
CA LEU A 124 -6.92 13.75 -13.61
C LEU A 124 -7.25 12.31 -13.14
N LEU A 125 -6.24 11.50 -12.77
CA LEU A 125 -6.49 10.18 -12.17
C LEU A 125 -7.17 10.32 -10.81
N THR A 126 -6.68 11.25 -9.98
CA THR A 126 -7.29 11.52 -8.67
C THR A 126 -8.70 12.06 -8.82
N LEU A 127 -8.91 12.97 -9.79
CA LEU A 127 -10.21 13.52 -10.09
C LEU A 127 -11.19 12.43 -10.56
N SER A 128 -10.76 11.58 -11.50
CA SER A 128 -11.53 10.45 -12.01
C SER A 128 -11.97 9.50 -10.90
N ARG A 129 -11.06 9.08 -10.01
CA ARG A 129 -11.39 8.21 -8.85
C ARG A 129 -12.38 8.83 -7.87
N LYS A 130 -12.32 10.15 -7.68
CA LYS A 130 -13.23 10.87 -6.79
C LYS A 130 -14.63 11.01 -7.39
N MET A 131 -14.69 11.19 -8.70
CA MET A 131 -15.93 11.56 -9.39
C MET A 131 -16.68 10.37 -10.01
N LEU A 132 -15.96 9.32 -10.38
CA LEU A 132 -16.50 8.14 -11.07
C LEU A 132 -16.16 6.86 -10.29
N PRO A 133 -16.52 6.73 -9.00
CA PRO A 133 -16.09 5.59 -8.16
C PRO A 133 -16.54 4.23 -8.69
N GLU A 134 -17.61 4.22 -9.49
CA GLU A 134 -18.17 3.02 -10.12
C GLU A 134 -17.46 2.62 -11.43
N LEU A 135 -16.52 3.44 -11.92
CA LEU A 135 -15.76 3.13 -13.13
C LEU A 135 -14.79 1.97 -12.82
N SER A 136 -15.00 0.83 -13.48
CA SER A 136 -14.22 -0.40 -13.26
C SER A 136 -12.71 -0.23 -13.48
N SER A 137 -12.30 0.76 -14.28
CA SER A 137 -10.90 1.08 -14.53
C SER A 137 -10.68 2.58 -14.70
N HIS A 138 -9.86 3.15 -13.81
CA HIS A 138 -9.35 4.52 -13.92
C HIS A 138 -7.97 4.51 -14.58
N LYS A 139 -7.87 3.99 -15.80
CA LYS A 139 -6.70 4.24 -16.66
C LYS A 139 -7.07 5.30 -17.67
N LEU A 140 -6.07 6.03 -18.18
CA LEU A 140 -6.32 7.10 -19.14
C LEU A 140 -7.15 6.62 -20.34
N GLY A 141 -6.78 5.49 -20.96
CA GLY A 141 -7.55 4.92 -22.07
C GLY A 141 -8.98 4.48 -21.70
N ALA A 142 -9.21 3.98 -20.49
CA ALA A 142 -10.55 3.60 -20.03
C ALA A 142 -11.41 4.83 -19.72
N LEU A 143 -10.81 5.86 -19.12
CA LEU A 143 -11.44 7.16 -18.90
C LEU A 143 -11.77 7.83 -20.23
N ALA A 144 -10.84 7.84 -21.19
CA ALA A 144 -11.03 8.38 -22.53
C ALA A 144 -12.17 7.67 -23.27
N SER A 145 -12.25 6.34 -23.13
CA SER A 145 -13.36 5.55 -23.68
C SER A 145 -14.70 5.95 -23.05
N PHE A 146 -14.73 6.12 -21.72
CA PHE A 146 -15.92 6.56 -20.99
C PHE A 146 -16.34 7.99 -21.38
N CYS A 147 -15.38 8.89 -21.56
CA CYS A 147 -15.60 10.28 -21.96
C CYS A 147 -15.88 10.45 -23.46
N HIS A 148 -15.90 9.36 -24.24
CA HIS A 148 -16.06 9.38 -25.69
C HIS A 148 -15.02 10.26 -26.41
N CYS A 149 -13.78 10.26 -25.92
CA CYS A 149 -12.68 11.02 -26.48
C CYS A 149 -12.33 10.55 -27.91
N SER A 150 -11.94 11.49 -28.75
CA SER A 150 -11.55 11.26 -30.15
C SER A 150 -10.04 11.00 -30.27
N ALA A 151 -9.26 11.49 -29.31
CA ALA A 151 -7.82 11.27 -29.25
C ALA A 151 -7.48 9.77 -29.10
N VAL A 152 -6.58 9.27 -29.94
CA VAL A 152 -6.13 7.87 -29.91
C VAL A 152 -4.88 7.75 -29.06
N SER A 153 -4.90 6.85 -28.08
CA SER A 153 -3.75 6.55 -27.22
C SER A 153 -2.62 5.97 -28.06
N ALA A 154 -1.50 6.69 -28.15
CA ALA A 154 -0.33 6.28 -28.93
C ALA A 154 0.95 6.18 -28.11
N HIS A 155 0.90 6.39 -26.78
CA HIS A 155 2.09 6.52 -25.92
C HIS A 155 3.07 7.55 -26.47
N ARG A 156 2.50 8.72 -26.76
CA ARG A 156 3.18 9.92 -27.23
C ARG A 156 2.69 11.05 -26.38
N ALA A 157 3.62 11.82 -25.80
CA ALA A 157 3.28 12.79 -24.77
C ALA A 157 2.24 13.83 -25.23
N LEU A 158 2.29 14.24 -26.51
CA LEU A 158 1.32 15.21 -27.05
C LEU A 158 -0.09 14.61 -27.17
N SER A 159 -0.21 13.35 -27.60
CA SER A 159 -1.51 12.67 -27.71
C SER A 159 -2.15 12.48 -26.34
N ASP A 160 -1.34 12.12 -25.35
CA ASP A 160 -1.81 11.92 -23.98
C ASP A 160 -2.21 13.26 -23.33
N SER A 161 -1.49 14.35 -23.63
CA SER A 161 -1.87 15.72 -23.22
C SER A 161 -3.22 16.16 -23.79
N LEU A 162 -3.49 15.87 -25.07
CA LEU A 162 -4.78 16.13 -25.72
C LEU A 162 -5.89 15.27 -25.12
N MET A 163 -5.62 13.99 -24.88
CA MET A 163 -6.57 13.06 -24.27
C MET A 163 -6.98 13.48 -22.86
N VAL A 164 -6.01 13.90 -22.05
CA VAL A 164 -6.25 14.47 -20.72
C VAL A 164 -7.14 15.71 -20.80
N HIS A 165 -6.88 16.60 -21.76
CA HIS A 165 -7.73 17.76 -22.00
C HIS A 165 -9.17 17.36 -22.35
N GLU A 166 -9.39 16.47 -23.32
CA GLU A 166 -10.73 16.03 -23.71
C GLU A 166 -11.48 15.37 -22.54
N CYS A 167 -10.82 14.48 -21.79
CA CYS A 167 -11.41 13.86 -20.60
C CYS A 167 -11.78 14.91 -19.54
N PHE A 168 -10.91 15.88 -19.30
CA PHE A 168 -11.17 16.95 -18.33
C PHE A 168 -12.34 17.82 -18.76
N GLN A 169 -12.45 18.16 -20.06
CA GLN A 169 -13.57 18.91 -20.60
C GLN A 169 -14.89 18.16 -20.43
N TYR A 170 -14.93 16.87 -20.79
CA TYR A 170 -16.10 16.03 -20.58
C TYR A 170 -16.53 16.01 -19.10
N MET A 171 -15.57 15.77 -18.20
CA MET A 171 -15.82 15.76 -16.76
C MET A 171 -16.28 17.13 -16.24
N LYS A 172 -15.74 18.23 -16.77
CA LYS A 172 -16.12 19.60 -16.40
C LYS A 172 -17.57 19.92 -16.82
N GLU A 173 -18.03 19.43 -17.97
CA GLU A 173 -19.38 19.69 -18.48
C GLU A 173 -20.48 18.88 -17.79
N HIS A 174 -20.15 17.68 -17.29
CA HIS A 174 -21.14 16.72 -16.78
C HIS A 174 -21.21 16.65 -15.26
N LEU A 175 -20.44 17.46 -14.53
CA LEU A 175 -20.28 17.32 -13.08
C LEU A 175 -20.34 18.69 -12.37
N PRO A 176 -20.81 18.76 -11.11
CA PRO A 176 -21.03 20.03 -10.42
C PRO A 176 -19.71 20.81 -10.21
N ASP A 177 -19.76 22.12 -10.46
CA ASP A 177 -18.64 23.10 -10.36
C ASP A 177 -17.83 23.03 -9.05
N THR A 178 -18.40 22.43 -8.00
CA THR A 178 -17.86 22.39 -6.64
C THR A 178 -16.76 21.35 -6.41
N ILE A 179 -16.47 20.46 -7.37
CA ILE A 179 -15.52 19.35 -7.18
C ILE A 179 -14.13 19.62 -7.79
N VAL A 180 -13.97 20.64 -8.63
CA VAL A 180 -12.68 20.95 -9.29
C VAL A 180 -11.77 21.70 -8.32
N THR A 181 -10.81 20.97 -7.74
CA THR A 181 -10.01 21.46 -6.62
C THR A 181 -8.53 21.42 -6.94
N THR A 182 -7.85 22.55 -6.79
CA THR A 182 -6.43 22.69 -7.10
C THR A 182 -5.55 22.42 -5.89
N LYS A 183 -4.38 21.85 -6.14
CA LYS A 183 -3.29 21.79 -5.15
C LYS A 183 -2.11 22.57 -5.70
N GLN A 184 -1.48 23.36 -4.84
CA GLN A 184 -0.16 23.89 -5.15
C GLN A 184 0.83 22.73 -5.03
N PHE A 185 1.65 22.50 -6.05
CA PHE A 185 2.68 21.48 -5.94
C PHE A 185 3.73 21.93 -4.93
N GLN A 186 4.05 21.08 -3.96
CA GLN A 186 5.11 21.32 -2.98
C GLN A 186 6.19 20.27 -3.20
N TYR A 187 7.29 20.66 -3.85
CA TYR A 187 8.44 19.78 -3.95
C TYR A 187 9.04 19.58 -2.57
N THR A 188 9.20 18.31 -2.19
CA THR A 188 9.87 17.91 -0.97
C THR A 188 11.16 17.24 -1.41
N ASP A 189 12.26 17.96 -1.28
CA ASP A 189 13.56 17.30 -1.34
C ASP A 189 13.73 16.52 -0.03
N ASP A 190 14.38 15.38 -0.15
CA ASP A 190 14.88 14.56 0.96
C ASP A 190 13.99 13.53 1.68
N ARG A 191 14.73 12.60 2.31
CA ARG A 191 14.41 11.50 3.25
C ARG A 191 13.57 11.91 4.47
N SER A 192 12.56 12.73 4.27
CA SER A 192 11.77 13.38 5.29
C SER A 192 10.47 13.88 4.69
N ASN A 193 9.55 12.98 4.34
CA ASN A 193 8.23 13.42 3.88
C ASN A 193 7.27 13.60 5.05
N ALA A 194 7.19 14.87 5.43
CA ALA A 194 6.00 15.53 5.92
C ALA A 194 4.71 14.97 5.30
N ARG A 195 3.73 14.70 6.16
CA ARG A 195 2.32 14.91 5.83
C ARG A 195 1.76 15.99 6.73
N THR A 196 2.18 17.23 6.46
CA THR A 196 1.33 18.41 6.62
C THR A 196 0.18 18.27 5.63
N SER A 197 -0.93 17.72 6.12
CA SER A 197 -2.16 17.53 5.36
C SER A 197 -2.84 18.88 5.07
N LEU A 198 -2.69 19.35 3.84
CA LEU A 198 -3.63 20.25 3.17
C LEU A 198 -4.92 19.52 2.70
N GLN A 199 -5.15 18.28 3.13
CA GLN A 199 -6.40 17.54 2.92
C GLN A 199 -7.30 17.63 4.15
N LYS A 200 -8.04 18.75 4.31
CA LYS A 200 -9.18 18.77 5.24
C LYS A 200 -10.29 19.80 4.92
N LYS A 201 -10.48 20.20 3.66
CA LYS A 201 -11.55 21.17 3.32
C LYS A 201 -12.47 20.86 2.14
N GLU A 202 -12.59 19.61 1.71
CA GLU A 202 -13.50 19.25 0.60
C GLU A 202 -14.52 18.15 0.89
N ASN A 203 -14.78 17.84 2.16
CA ASN A 203 -15.86 16.90 2.52
C ASN A 203 -17.10 17.62 3.07
N GLN A 204 -17.49 18.73 2.45
CA GLN A 204 -18.72 19.45 2.78
C GLN A 204 -19.47 19.88 1.51
N ALA A 205 -19.80 18.93 0.64
CA ALA A 205 -20.78 19.14 -0.43
C ALA A 205 -21.45 17.86 -0.96
N LEU A 206 -21.35 16.70 -0.29
CA LEU A 206 -21.88 15.44 -0.80
C LEU A 206 -22.87 14.75 0.17
N HIS A 207 -23.79 15.54 0.73
CA HIS A 207 -24.86 14.99 1.57
C HIS A 207 -26.27 15.39 1.14
N ILE A 208 -26.47 15.74 -0.13
CA ILE A 208 -27.80 15.89 -0.74
C ILE A 208 -27.71 15.26 -2.12
N LEU A 209 -28.76 14.54 -2.53
CA LEU A 209 -28.91 13.79 -3.79
C LEU A 209 -28.53 12.30 -3.74
N HIS A 210 -29.00 11.63 -2.68
CA HIS A 210 -29.45 10.24 -2.81
C HIS A 210 -30.95 10.31 -3.13
N GLU A 211 -31.31 10.48 -4.40
CA GLU A 211 -32.62 10.14 -4.98
C GLU A 211 -32.69 10.59 -6.45
N SER A 212 -33.26 9.73 -7.30
CA SER A 212 -33.66 9.93 -8.70
C SER A 212 -32.59 9.82 -9.80
N VAL A 213 -32.33 8.60 -10.31
CA VAL A 213 -32.40 8.19 -11.73
C VAL A 213 -32.58 6.65 -11.78
N PRO A 214 -33.39 6.06 -12.71
CA PRO A 214 -33.96 4.72 -12.58
C PRO A 214 -33.04 3.56 -12.94
N SER A 215 -33.40 2.41 -12.37
CA SER A 215 -32.90 1.06 -12.62
C SER A 215 -33.05 0.56 -14.06
N VAL A 216 -32.13 -0.36 -14.40
CA VAL A 216 -32.19 -1.50 -15.34
C VAL A 216 -31.20 -1.40 -16.51
N ILE A 217 -30.00 -1.93 -16.30
CA ILE A 217 -29.55 -3.16 -16.98
C ILE A 217 -28.98 -4.07 -15.89
N THR A 218 -29.59 -5.24 -15.72
CA THR A 218 -29.19 -6.31 -14.78
C THR A 218 -28.06 -7.12 -15.41
N ASP A 219 -26.97 -7.30 -14.68
CA ASP A 219 -25.83 -8.13 -15.10
C ASP A 219 -25.70 -9.37 -14.19
N ASP A 220 -26.79 -10.14 -14.11
CA ASP A 220 -26.83 -11.54 -13.67
C ASP A 220 -26.01 -12.46 -14.63
N ALA A 221 -24.86 -12.00 -15.12
CA ALA A 221 -24.03 -12.70 -16.11
C ALA A 221 -22.52 -12.72 -15.79
N LEU A 222 -22.10 -12.38 -14.56
CA LEU A 222 -20.72 -12.61 -14.09
C LEU A 222 -20.62 -13.24 -12.69
N THR A 223 -21.71 -13.77 -12.16
CA THR A 223 -21.69 -14.59 -10.95
C THR A 223 -22.34 -15.94 -11.21
N GLU A 224 -21.60 -16.85 -11.84
CA GLU A 224 -21.71 -18.27 -11.52
C GLU A 224 -20.39 -18.74 -10.90
N SER A 225 -20.39 -18.77 -9.56
CA SER A 225 -19.70 -19.74 -8.72
C SER A 225 -18.19 -19.96 -8.96
N CYS A 226 -17.35 -19.18 -8.28
CA CYS A 226 -16.07 -19.70 -7.76
C CYS A 226 -16.12 -20.04 -6.26
N HIS A 227 -17.24 -19.75 -5.57
CA HIS A 227 -17.39 -20.00 -4.13
C HIS A 227 -17.88 -21.43 -3.80
N ASP A 228 -18.47 -22.17 -4.75
CA ASP A 228 -19.10 -23.46 -4.42
C ASP A 228 -18.29 -24.72 -4.80
N LYS A 229 -17.09 -24.60 -5.39
CA LYS A 229 -16.23 -25.76 -5.73
C LYS A 229 -14.74 -25.46 -5.73
N VAL A 230 -14.15 -25.21 -4.58
CA VAL A 230 -12.69 -25.36 -4.43
C VAL A 230 -12.44 -26.60 -3.58
N ASP A 231 -12.04 -27.69 -4.23
CA ASP A 231 -12.02 -29.03 -3.64
C ASP A 231 -10.84 -29.32 -2.70
N ALA A 232 -9.74 -28.55 -2.77
CA ALA A 232 -8.61 -28.47 -1.80
C ALA A 232 -7.39 -27.83 -2.49
N VAL A 233 -6.52 -27.13 -1.74
CA VAL A 233 -5.18 -26.72 -2.23
C VAL A 233 -4.26 -27.94 -2.34
N ALA A 234 -4.49 -28.96 -1.53
CA ALA A 234 -3.72 -30.21 -1.52
C ALA A 234 -3.86 -30.97 -2.86
N GLY A 235 -2.71 -31.35 -3.44
CA GLY A 235 -2.64 -32.13 -4.69
C GLY A 235 -2.73 -31.30 -5.98
N MET A 236 -3.17 -30.04 -5.90
CA MET A 236 -3.35 -29.16 -7.06
C MET A 236 -2.03 -28.49 -7.49
N ALA A 237 -1.92 -28.18 -8.77
CA ALA A 237 -0.77 -27.53 -9.38
C ALA A 237 -1.02 -26.04 -9.67
N PHE A 238 -0.18 -25.18 -9.09
CA PHE A 238 -0.31 -23.72 -9.14
C PHE A 238 0.82 -23.09 -9.96
N CYS A 239 0.50 -22.20 -10.89
CA CYS A 239 1.47 -21.38 -11.58
C CYS A 239 1.34 -19.91 -11.16
N LEU A 240 2.40 -19.35 -10.57
CA LEU A 240 2.40 -17.96 -10.09
C LEU A 240 2.84 -16.99 -11.19
N THR A 241 2.14 -15.87 -11.31
CA THR A 241 2.45 -14.79 -12.25
C THR A 241 2.12 -13.42 -11.67
N GLY A 242 2.81 -12.36 -12.12
CA GLY A 242 2.67 -11.01 -11.56
C GLY A 242 3.39 -10.83 -10.22
N ASP A 243 3.30 -9.64 -9.64
CA ASP A 243 3.87 -9.31 -8.33
C ASP A 243 2.79 -9.34 -7.26
N PHE A 244 3.15 -9.78 -6.06
CA PHE A 244 2.19 -10.14 -5.04
C PHE A 244 2.26 -9.19 -3.85
N SER A 245 1.11 -8.97 -3.21
CA SER A 245 0.96 -8.07 -2.07
C SER A 245 1.23 -8.73 -0.72
N HIS A 246 1.10 -10.05 -0.63
CA HIS A 246 1.30 -10.84 0.59
C HIS A 246 2.71 -11.45 0.69
N GLY A 247 3.63 -11.07 -0.19
CA GLY A 247 5.03 -11.50 -0.14
C GLY A 247 5.66 -11.72 -1.50
N SER A 248 6.90 -12.18 -1.50
CA SER A 248 7.62 -12.64 -2.68
C SER A 248 6.98 -13.91 -3.28
N LYS A 249 7.22 -14.15 -4.57
CA LYS A 249 6.78 -15.40 -5.23
C LYS A 249 7.31 -16.67 -4.53
N SER A 250 8.46 -16.58 -3.88
CA SER A 250 9.05 -17.70 -3.13
C SER A 250 8.28 -17.97 -1.84
N GLU A 251 7.92 -16.93 -1.09
CA GLU A 251 7.12 -17.06 0.14
C GLU A 251 5.72 -17.60 -0.17
N ILE A 252 5.09 -17.12 -1.24
CA ILE A 252 3.77 -17.60 -1.66
C ILE A 252 3.83 -19.05 -2.14
N LYS A 253 4.92 -19.43 -2.80
CA LYS A 253 5.18 -20.83 -3.15
C LYS A 253 5.28 -21.71 -1.91
N GLU A 254 6.03 -21.28 -0.89
CA GLU A 254 6.15 -22.01 0.37
C GLU A 254 4.80 -22.18 1.06
N ILE A 255 3.94 -21.14 1.06
CA ILE A 255 2.58 -21.20 1.62
C ILE A 255 1.71 -22.23 0.86
N ILE A 256 1.75 -22.26 -0.47
CA ILE A 256 0.98 -23.22 -1.26
C ILE A 256 1.47 -24.65 -1.00
N GLU A 257 2.79 -24.85 -0.94
CA GLU A 257 3.40 -26.16 -0.71
C GLU A 257 3.17 -26.66 0.72
N SER A 258 3.12 -25.77 1.72
CA SER A 258 2.77 -26.13 3.10
C SER A 258 1.32 -26.61 3.25
N HIS A 259 0.45 -26.24 2.32
CA HIS A 259 -0.94 -26.69 2.24
C HIS A 259 -1.12 -27.86 1.25
N GLY A 260 -0.03 -28.51 0.85
CA GLY A 260 -0.03 -29.71 0.00
C GLY A 260 -0.20 -29.44 -1.51
N GLY A 261 -0.22 -28.17 -1.93
CA GLY A 261 -0.21 -27.79 -3.33
C GLY A 261 1.19 -27.93 -3.96
N ARG A 262 1.28 -27.85 -5.29
CA ARG A 262 2.56 -27.91 -6.02
C ARG A 262 2.73 -26.71 -6.92
N CYS A 263 3.79 -25.93 -6.75
CA CYS A 263 4.05 -24.81 -7.66
C CYS A 263 4.83 -25.23 -8.91
N VAL A 264 4.34 -24.84 -10.09
CA VAL A 264 4.95 -25.10 -11.40
C VAL A 264 5.46 -23.80 -12.04
N GLY A 265 6.64 -23.86 -12.66
CA GLY A 265 7.29 -22.70 -13.26
C GLY A 265 6.63 -22.19 -14.55
N SER A 266 5.86 -23.04 -15.24
CA SER A 266 5.20 -22.74 -16.51
C SER A 266 3.82 -23.37 -16.60
N VAL A 267 2.90 -22.70 -17.29
CA VAL A 267 1.55 -23.21 -17.55
C VAL A 267 1.60 -24.38 -18.56
N SER A 268 0.91 -25.47 -18.26
CA SER A 268 0.82 -26.70 -19.05
C SER A 268 -0.50 -27.42 -18.75
N GLY A 269 -0.83 -28.52 -19.47
CA GLY A 269 -2.03 -29.32 -19.19
C GLY A 269 -2.05 -30.05 -17.83
N LYS A 270 -0.99 -29.92 -17.02
CA LYS A 270 -0.94 -30.39 -15.63
C LYS A 270 -1.08 -29.24 -14.61
N THR A 271 -1.44 -28.04 -15.07
CA THR A 271 -1.67 -26.87 -14.21
C THR A 271 -3.15 -26.86 -13.89
N ASP A 272 -3.49 -26.67 -12.63
CA ASP A 272 -4.89 -26.58 -12.19
C ASP A 272 -5.26 -25.11 -11.98
N TYR A 273 -4.33 -24.33 -11.40
CA TYR A 273 -4.54 -22.92 -11.09
C TYR A 273 -3.41 -22.04 -11.62
N VAL A 274 -3.76 -20.89 -12.17
CA VAL A 274 -2.84 -19.79 -12.46
C VAL A 274 -3.18 -18.65 -11.52
N ILE A 275 -2.31 -18.40 -10.53
CA ILE A 275 -2.53 -17.36 -9.54
C ILE A 275 -1.82 -16.09 -9.98
N VAL A 276 -2.57 -15.00 -9.93
CA VAL A 276 -2.04 -13.69 -10.25
C VAL A 276 -1.95 -12.83 -9.01
N GLY A 277 -0.74 -12.38 -8.72
CA GLY A 277 -0.46 -11.35 -7.73
C GLY A 277 -1.31 -10.08 -7.90
N THR A 278 -1.67 -9.46 -6.79
CA THR A 278 -2.42 -8.21 -6.66
C THR A 278 -1.74 -7.04 -7.36
N TYR A 279 -0.41 -7.08 -7.48
CA TYR A 279 0.39 -6.12 -8.26
C TYR A 279 0.77 -6.65 -9.64
N GLY A 280 0.17 -7.77 -10.06
CA GLY A 280 0.13 -8.18 -11.45
C GLY A 280 -0.26 -6.99 -12.32
N SER A 281 0.49 -6.79 -13.39
CA SER A 281 0.48 -5.55 -14.18
C SER A 281 -0.94 -5.06 -14.45
N GLU A 282 -1.21 -3.79 -14.19
CA GLU A 282 -2.47 -3.18 -14.58
C GLU A 282 -2.72 -3.25 -16.11
N GLN A 283 -1.76 -3.71 -16.93
CA GLN A 283 -1.85 -3.94 -18.39
C GLN A 283 -2.92 -4.94 -18.85
N TRP A 284 -3.66 -5.54 -17.93
CA TRP A 284 -4.73 -6.51 -18.20
C TRP A 284 -5.97 -5.94 -18.84
N ALA A 285 -6.27 -4.66 -18.57
CA ALA A 285 -7.41 -3.98 -19.18
C ALA A 285 -7.25 -3.76 -20.69
N CYS A 286 -6.08 -4.08 -21.25
CA CYS A 286 -5.71 -3.88 -22.66
C CYS A 286 -5.48 -5.21 -23.42
N GLY A 287 -5.84 -6.37 -22.85
CA GLY A 287 -5.71 -7.67 -23.53
C GLY A 287 -4.28 -8.21 -23.67
N ASN A 288 -3.28 -7.56 -23.05
CA ASN A 288 -1.89 -8.00 -23.08
C ASN A 288 -1.63 -8.94 -21.89
N TYR A 289 -2.20 -10.14 -21.97
CA TYR A 289 -2.02 -11.17 -20.96
C TYR A 289 -0.53 -11.56 -20.89
N GLY A 290 0.06 -11.56 -19.70
CA GLY A 290 1.41 -12.13 -19.51
C GLY A 290 1.48 -13.55 -20.08
N SER A 291 2.64 -13.96 -20.58
CA SER A 291 2.81 -15.22 -21.36
C SER A 291 2.20 -16.47 -20.70
N LYS A 292 2.17 -16.52 -19.36
CA LYS A 292 1.52 -17.58 -18.57
C LYS A 292 -0.02 -17.55 -18.66
N ILE A 293 -0.63 -16.37 -18.58
CA ILE A 293 -2.08 -16.19 -18.62
C ILE A 293 -2.60 -16.45 -20.03
N LYS A 294 -1.91 -15.92 -21.05
CA LYS A 294 -2.22 -16.21 -22.46
C LYS A 294 -2.23 -17.71 -22.73
N LYS A 295 -1.20 -18.42 -22.25
CA LYS A 295 -1.11 -19.86 -22.36
C LYS A 295 -2.20 -20.62 -21.60
N ALA A 296 -2.66 -20.09 -20.46
CA ALA A 296 -3.79 -20.64 -19.71
C ALA A 296 -5.10 -20.53 -20.49
N MET A 297 -5.38 -19.35 -21.06
CA MET A 297 -6.57 -19.11 -21.89
C MET A 297 -6.57 -19.96 -23.17
N GLU A 298 -5.42 -20.14 -23.82
CA GLU A 298 -5.26 -21.03 -24.98
C GLU A 298 -5.56 -22.50 -24.65
N LEU A 299 -5.23 -22.94 -23.43
CA LEU A 299 -5.53 -24.30 -22.97
C LEU A 299 -7.00 -24.44 -22.55
N GLN A 300 -7.60 -23.41 -21.95
CA GLN A 300 -9.05 -23.36 -21.67
C GLN A 300 -9.86 -23.48 -22.97
N ALA A 301 -9.47 -22.75 -24.03
CA ALA A 301 -10.11 -22.85 -25.34
C ALA A 301 -10.00 -24.25 -25.98
N LYS A 302 -9.05 -25.08 -25.52
CA LYS A 302 -8.87 -26.49 -25.94
C LYS A 302 -9.56 -27.48 -24.99
N GLY A 303 -10.38 -27.00 -24.04
CA GLY A 303 -11.15 -27.83 -23.11
C GLY A 303 -10.43 -28.19 -21.81
N SER A 304 -9.33 -27.51 -21.47
CA SER A 304 -8.64 -27.71 -20.18
C SER A 304 -9.37 -26.98 -19.05
N ASP A 305 -9.51 -27.62 -17.89
CA ASP A 305 -10.15 -27.05 -16.69
C ASP A 305 -9.20 -26.15 -15.85
N ILE A 306 -8.26 -25.47 -16.51
CA ILE A 306 -7.34 -24.55 -15.82
C ILE A 306 -8.15 -23.35 -15.32
N ARG A 307 -7.94 -22.95 -14.07
CA ARG A 307 -8.57 -21.78 -13.46
C ARG A 307 -7.58 -20.64 -13.32
N ILE A 308 -8.00 -19.42 -13.65
CA ILE A 308 -7.21 -18.20 -13.46
C ILE A 308 -7.81 -17.46 -12.27
N CYS A 309 -7.03 -17.27 -11.21
CA CYS A 309 -7.50 -16.73 -9.94
C CYS A 309 -6.61 -15.57 -9.47
N SER A 310 -7.21 -14.64 -8.74
CA SER A 310 -6.46 -13.55 -8.12
C SER A 310 -5.72 -14.02 -6.86
N GLU A 311 -4.75 -13.24 -6.41
CA GLU A 311 -4.08 -13.43 -5.13
C GLU A 311 -5.08 -13.42 -3.97
N LYS A 312 -6.09 -12.54 -4.02
CA LYS A 312 -7.15 -12.53 -3.01
C LYS A 312 -7.90 -13.87 -2.99
N ASP A 313 -8.24 -14.43 -4.14
CA ASP A 313 -8.93 -15.72 -4.22
C ASP A 313 -8.06 -16.85 -3.68
N LEU A 314 -6.74 -16.82 -3.92
CA LEU A 314 -5.81 -17.78 -3.31
C LEU A 314 -5.87 -17.73 -1.79
N PHE A 315 -5.81 -16.53 -1.19
CA PHE A 315 -5.87 -16.39 0.26
C PHE A 315 -7.25 -16.67 0.82
N ASP A 316 -8.34 -16.40 0.09
CA ASP A 316 -9.67 -16.81 0.49
C ASP A 316 -9.80 -18.34 0.48
N MET A 317 -9.25 -19.03 -0.53
CA MET A 317 -9.15 -20.50 -0.57
C MET A 317 -8.33 -21.05 0.59
N LEU A 318 -7.17 -20.47 0.88
CA LEU A 318 -6.32 -20.87 2.00
C LEU A 318 -7.01 -20.61 3.35
N ASN A 319 -7.69 -19.48 3.52
CA ASN A 319 -8.42 -19.13 4.75
C ASN A 319 -9.66 -20.01 4.96
N LEU A 320 -10.35 -20.41 3.88
CA LEU A 320 -11.45 -21.37 3.92
C LEU A 320 -10.93 -22.76 4.30
N LEU A 321 -9.79 -23.18 3.74
CA LEU A 321 -9.11 -24.40 4.13
C LEU A 321 -8.54 -24.34 5.53
N GLU A 322 -8.06 -23.19 6.01
CA GLU A 322 -7.69 -23.00 7.41
C GLU A 322 -8.92 -23.12 8.31
N LYS A 323 -10.07 -22.57 7.94
CA LYS A 323 -11.31 -22.72 8.72
C LYS A 323 -11.82 -24.17 8.71
N GLU A 324 -11.78 -24.85 7.57
CA GLU A 324 -12.16 -26.25 7.43
C GLU A 324 -11.15 -27.18 8.13
N ALA A 325 -9.85 -26.90 7.99
CA ALA A 325 -8.79 -27.55 8.73
C ALA A 325 -8.95 -27.27 10.22
N ILE A 326 -9.23 -26.06 10.69
CA ILE A 326 -9.48 -25.76 12.11
C ILE A 326 -10.71 -26.53 12.61
N SER A 327 -11.74 -26.71 11.79
CA SER A 327 -12.91 -27.54 12.12
C SER A 327 -12.57 -29.04 12.17
N ASN A 328 -11.67 -29.51 11.31
CA ASN A 328 -11.20 -30.90 11.23
C ASN A 328 -10.00 -31.22 12.15
N THR A 329 -9.25 -30.21 12.59
CA THR A 329 -8.00 -30.25 13.38
C THR A 329 -8.27 -29.96 14.85
N PHE A 330 -9.49 -29.54 15.21
CA PHE A 330 -10.01 -29.74 16.57
C PHE A 330 -9.94 -31.22 17.01
N ALA A 331 -9.69 -32.15 16.08
CA ALA A 331 -9.42 -33.56 16.31
C ALA A 331 -7.92 -33.96 16.32
N ALA A 332 -6.95 -33.09 16.01
CA ALA A 332 -5.54 -33.48 15.88
C ALA A 332 -4.53 -32.42 16.39
N VAL A 333 -4.01 -32.68 17.61
CA VAL A 333 -2.80 -32.12 18.28
C VAL A 333 -2.27 -30.77 17.76
N THR A 334 -2.66 -29.67 18.42
CA THR A 334 -2.09 -28.33 18.21
C THR A 334 -0.68 -28.21 18.79
N SER A 335 0.28 -27.68 18.02
CA SER A 335 1.61 -27.36 18.54
C SER A 335 1.55 -26.13 19.47
N PHE A 336 2.41 -26.10 20.49
CA PHE A 336 2.48 -25.00 21.46
C PHE A 336 2.63 -23.62 20.79
N GLU A 337 3.39 -23.55 19.71
CA GLU A 337 3.59 -22.34 18.92
C GLU A 337 2.32 -21.86 18.19
N ALA A 338 1.53 -22.78 17.63
CA ALA A 338 0.29 -22.43 16.95
C ALA A 338 -0.70 -21.76 17.92
N GLU A 339 -0.82 -22.30 19.13
CA GLU A 339 -1.66 -21.73 20.19
C GLU A 339 -1.14 -20.37 20.67
N LEU A 340 0.18 -20.20 20.74
CA LEU A 340 0.82 -18.92 21.04
C LEU A 340 0.46 -17.87 19.99
N ASN A 341 0.61 -18.19 18.71
CA ASN A 341 0.27 -17.27 17.62
C ASN A 341 -1.22 -16.89 17.64
N GLN A 342 -2.11 -17.87 17.86
CA GLN A 342 -3.55 -17.62 17.99
C GLN A 342 -3.85 -16.69 19.17
N MET A 343 -3.20 -16.91 20.31
CA MET A 343 -3.33 -16.04 21.47
C MET A 343 -2.86 -14.61 21.17
N LEU A 344 -1.71 -14.43 20.51
CA LEU A 344 -1.21 -13.10 20.14
C LEU A 344 -2.17 -12.37 19.18
N LEU A 345 -2.68 -13.06 18.16
CA LEU A 345 -3.68 -12.52 17.24
C LEU A 345 -4.96 -12.09 17.97
N SER A 346 -5.43 -12.89 18.93
CA SER A 346 -6.59 -12.54 19.74
C SER A 346 -6.37 -11.24 20.54
N ILE A 347 -5.16 -11.01 21.05
CA ILE A 347 -4.81 -9.79 21.79
C ILE A 347 -4.76 -8.59 20.83
N ILE A 348 -4.22 -8.75 19.61
CA ILE A 348 -4.21 -7.70 18.58
C ILE A 348 -5.64 -7.26 18.29
N GLN A 349 -6.55 -8.21 18.07
CA GLN A 349 -7.95 -7.92 17.79
C GLN A 349 -8.67 -7.28 18.99
N GLU A 350 -8.55 -7.87 20.19
CA GLU A 350 -9.19 -7.38 21.42
C GLU A 350 -8.76 -5.94 21.77
N LYS A 351 -7.49 -5.61 21.53
CA LYS A 351 -6.93 -4.28 21.80
C LYS A 351 -7.00 -3.34 20.61
N GLU A 352 -7.51 -3.78 19.46
CA GLU A 352 -7.51 -3.06 18.17
C GLU A 352 -6.12 -2.47 17.84
N LEU A 353 -5.08 -3.29 17.99
CA LEU A 353 -3.72 -2.92 17.64
C LEU A 353 -3.50 -3.07 16.12
N PRO A 354 -2.47 -2.42 15.54
CA PRO A 354 -2.08 -2.69 14.16
C PRO A 354 -1.81 -4.18 13.93
N LEU A 355 -2.09 -4.67 12.73
CA LEU A 355 -1.75 -6.05 12.35
C LEU A 355 -0.24 -6.28 12.50
N ASN A 356 0.17 -7.48 12.88
CA ASN A 356 1.57 -7.89 13.15
C ASN A 356 2.29 -7.14 14.29
N SER A 357 1.57 -6.30 15.05
CA SER A 357 2.14 -5.58 16.19
C SER A 357 2.57 -6.46 17.36
N LEU A 358 2.06 -7.70 17.42
CA LEU A 358 2.53 -8.77 18.28
C LEU A 358 2.87 -9.98 17.42
N HIS A 359 4.07 -10.53 17.58
CA HIS A 359 4.48 -11.70 16.82
C HIS A 359 5.58 -12.47 17.55
N LEU A 360 5.80 -13.71 17.10
CA LEU A 360 6.97 -14.51 17.47
C LEU A 360 8.13 -14.23 16.52
N TYR A 361 9.31 -14.03 17.08
CA TYR A 361 10.55 -13.81 16.34
C TYR A 361 11.57 -14.91 16.67
N ALA A 362 12.05 -15.61 15.65
CA ALA A 362 13.04 -16.67 15.81
C ALA A 362 14.45 -16.10 16.05
N ASN A 363 15.07 -16.48 17.17
CA ASN A 363 16.44 -16.12 17.49
C ASN A 363 17.38 -17.24 17.00
N LEU A 364 18.09 -16.98 15.91
CA LEU A 364 19.01 -17.95 15.31
C LEU A 364 20.43 -17.82 15.89
N SER A 365 21.12 -18.95 16.01
CA SER A 365 22.56 -19.00 16.30
C SER A 365 23.36 -18.27 15.22
N THR A 366 24.28 -17.39 15.62
CA THR A 366 25.16 -16.68 14.69
C THR A 366 26.08 -17.62 13.91
N THR A 367 26.33 -18.82 14.46
CA THR A 367 27.30 -19.77 13.91
C THR A 367 26.62 -20.92 13.16
N SER A 368 25.61 -21.56 13.76
CA SER A 368 24.91 -22.71 13.15
C SER A 368 23.69 -22.32 12.33
N LYS A 369 23.19 -21.07 12.45
CA LYS A 369 21.89 -20.60 11.92
C LYS A 369 20.68 -21.41 12.40
N GLU A 370 20.85 -22.31 13.37
CA GLU A 370 19.76 -23.05 14.01
C GLU A 370 18.99 -22.16 14.98
N GLU A 371 17.70 -22.43 15.14
CA GLU A 371 16.86 -21.71 16.09
C GLU A 371 17.21 -22.10 17.52
N MET A 372 17.60 -21.10 18.31
CA MET A 372 18.00 -21.28 19.71
C MET A 372 16.86 -20.96 20.68
N SER A 373 15.97 -20.05 20.29
CA SER A 373 14.82 -19.60 21.08
C SER A 373 13.89 -18.76 20.21
N LYS A 374 12.69 -18.48 20.71
CA LYS A 374 11.80 -17.46 20.14
C LYS A 374 11.64 -16.28 21.10
N SER A 375 11.35 -15.12 20.56
CA SER A 375 11.00 -13.93 21.31
C SER A 375 9.55 -13.57 21.02
N ILE A 376 8.75 -13.25 22.04
CA ILE A 376 7.52 -12.50 21.82
C ILE A 376 7.90 -11.03 21.73
N CYS A 377 7.49 -10.38 20.64
CA CYS A 377 7.87 -9.00 20.35
C CYS A 377 6.64 -8.11 20.18
N ILE A 378 6.75 -6.88 20.70
CA ILE A 378 5.92 -5.76 20.26
C ILE A 378 6.66 -5.09 19.09
N PHE A 379 6.04 -5.10 17.91
CA PHE A 379 6.47 -4.32 16.76
C PHE A 379 5.61 -3.08 16.67
N GLU A 380 6.24 -1.91 16.71
CA GLU A 380 5.57 -0.67 16.36
C GLU A 380 5.80 -0.41 14.89
N PRO A 381 4.79 -0.59 14.03
CA PRO A 381 4.92 -0.24 12.64
C PRO A 381 5.08 1.27 12.49
N GLU A 382 5.84 1.68 11.48
CA GLU A 382 5.95 3.06 11.08
C GLU A 382 4.57 3.65 10.79
N TYR A 383 4.37 4.89 11.25
CA TYR A 383 3.15 5.63 11.01
C TYR A 383 3.48 7.02 10.45
N PRO A 384 2.90 7.40 9.28
CA PRO A 384 2.00 6.59 8.45
C PRO A 384 2.70 5.34 7.87
N PRO A 385 1.95 4.25 7.59
CA PRO A 385 2.53 3.00 7.10
C PRO A 385 3.28 3.20 5.77
N VAL A 386 4.48 2.64 5.67
CA VAL A 386 5.34 2.68 4.47
C VAL A 386 5.41 1.32 3.80
N LYS A 387 5.69 1.33 2.49
CA LYS A 387 5.61 0.17 1.56
C LYS A 387 6.46 -1.05 1.96
N ASP A 388 7.46 -0.86 2.83
CA ASP A 388 8.42 -1.89 3.24
C ASP A 388 8.53 -2.03 4.76
N ASP A 389 7.49 -1.72 5.52
CA ASP A 389 7.52 -1.88 6.98
C ASP A 389 7.34 -3.35 7.38
N CYS A 390 8.34 -4.16 7.03
CA CYS A 390 8.49 -5.53 7.47
C CYS A 390 8.95 -5.57 8.93
N VAL A 391 8.67 -6.69 9.60
CA VAL A 391 9.14 -6.96 10.95
C VAL A 391 10.68 -6.92 10.96
N ASN A 392 11.25 -5.82 11.43
CA ASN A 392 12.70 -5.65 11.52
C ASN A 392 13.18 -5.95 12.94
N PRO A 393 14.15 -6.86 13.14
CA PRO A 393 14.66 -7.22 14.47
C PRO A 393 15.13 -6.01 15.29
N GLY A 394 15.73 -5.00 14.63
CA GLY A 394 16.18 -3.77 15.28
C GLY A 394 15.03 -2.87 15.78
N LYS A 395 13.81 -3.06 15.26
CA LYS A 395 12.59 -2.32 15.62
C LYS A 395 11.72 -3.02 16.67
N ASN A 396 12.01 -4.28 17.02
CA ASN A 396 11.23 -5.07 17.97
C ASN A 396 11.52 -4.70 19.44
N PHE A 397 10.46 -4.49 20.22
CA PHE A 397 10.54 -4.48 21.68
C PHE A 397 10.27 -5.89 22.21
N VAL A 398 11.32 -6.54 22.73
CA VAL A 398 11.22 -7.90 23.25
C VAL A 398 10.45 -7.91 24.57
N VAL A 399 9.32 -8.62 24.59
CA VAL A 399 8.48 -8.85 25.77
C VAL A 399 9.08 -9.93 26.67
N MET A 400 9.48 -11.06 26.06
CA MET A 400 10.12 -12.20 26.71
C MET A 400 10.77 -13.10 25.67
N ASN A 401 11.72 -13.93 26.10
CA ASN A 401 12.23 -15.03 25.30
C ASN A 401 11.63 -16.37 25.78
N ILE A 402 11.48 -17.30 24.86
CA ILE A 402 10.92 -18.63 25.04
C ILE A 402 11.92 -19.64 24.48
N GLN A 403 12.35 -20.56 25.32
CA GLN A 403 13.18 -21.70 24.93
C GLN A 403 12.32 -22.96 25.00
N MET A 404 12.28 -23.71 23.91
CA MET A 404 11.45 -24.91 23.75
C MET A 404 12.40 -26.11 23.59
N ASN A 405 12.81 -26.67 24.73
CA ASN A 405 13.64 -27.89 24.80
C ASN A 405 12.76 -29.03 25.34
N ASP A 406 13.24 -29.81 26.32
CA ASP A 406 12.44 -30.82 27.04
C ASP A 406 11.27 -30.20 27.84
N THR A 407 11.42 -28.93 28.20
CA THR A 407 10.43 -28.10 28.87
C THR A 407 10.36 -26.73 28.21
N ILE A 408 9.29 -25.98 28.46
CA ILE A 408 9.17 -24.60 28.01
C ILE A 408 9.77 -23.68 29.08
N GLU A 409 10.81 -22.94 28.72
CA GLU A 409 11.48 -22.00 29.61
C GLU A 409 11.25 -20.56 29.14
N LEU A 410 10.60 -19.75 29.98
CA LEU A 410 10.34 -18.34 29.77
C LEU A 410 11.41 -17.50 30.46
N LEU A 411 12.03 -16.57 29.73
CA LEU A 411 12.98 -15.60 30.23
C LEU A 411 12.29 -14.24 30.33
N ILE A 412 11.95 -13.85 31.56
CA ILE A 412 11.13 -12.67 31.87
C ILE A 412 11.98 -11.65 32.63
N ARG A 413 11.87 -10.36 32.35
CA ARG A 413 12.65 -9.34 33.09
C ARG A 413 12.20 -9.27 34.55
N ASN A 414 13.13 -8.97 35.45
CA ASN A 414 12.85 -8.87 36.90
C ASN A 414 11.61 -8.01 37.23
N LEU A 415 11.48 -6.84 36.59
CA LEU A 415 10.36 -5.92 36.85
C LEU A 415 9.00 -6.51 36.47
N GLN A 416 8.91 -7.30 35.38
CA GLN A 416 7.67 -7.98 34.99
C GLN A 416 7.32 -9.06 36.00
N PHE A 417 8.31 -9.87 36.39
CA PHE A 417 8.14 -10.97 37.34
C PHE A 417 7.64 -10.51 38.72
N GLU A 418 8.08 -9.34 39.18
CA GLU A 418 7.61 -8.76 40.46
C GLU A 418 6.15 -8.29 40.41
N LYS A 419 5.62 -8.02 39.21
CA LYS A 419 4.28 -7.44 39.03
C LYS A 419 3.22 -8.45 38.63
N ILE A 420 3.62 -9.60 38.10
CA ILE A 420 2.71 -10.61 37.56
C ILE A 420 2.91 -11.88 38.38
N PRO A 421 1.88 -12.33 39.12
CA PRO A 421 1.97 -13.53 39.94
C PRO A 421 2.31 -14.77 39.09
N LEU A 422 3.31 -15.53 39.54
CA LEU A 422 3.65 -16.80 38.92
C LEU A 422 2.54 -17.83 39.19
N PRO A 423 2.03 -18.56 38.18
CA PRO A 423 1.11 -19.66 38.40
C PRO A 423 1.73 -20.73 39.30
N HIS A 424 0.92 -21.39 40.12
CA HIS A 424 1.40 -22.43 41.05
C HIS A 424 2.15 -23.58 40.36
N THR A 425 1.88 -23.82 39.08
CA THR A 425 2.50 -24.86 38.28
C THR A 425 3.85 -24.44 37.66
N GLY A 426 4.11 -23.14 37.54
CA GLY A 426 5.36 -22.61 37.03
C GLY A 426 6.50 -22.71 38.04
N LYS A 427 7.67 -23.18 37.61
CA LYS A 427 8.84 -23.39 38.49
C LYS A 427 9.96 -22.41 38.15
N ARG A 428 10.54 -21.77 39.16
CA ARG A 428 11.70 -20.90 38.96
C ARG A 428 12.99 -21.72 38.86
N LYS A 429 13.75 -21.51 37.77
CA LYS A 429 15.11 -22.01 37.60
C LYS A 429 16.11 -20.96 38.09
N ALA A 430 16.99 -21.33 39.01
CA ALA A 430 18.05 -20.44 39.48
C ALA A 430 19.21 -20.44 38.48
N VAL A 431 19.49 -19.28 37.88
CA VAL A 431 20.62 -19.08 36.98
C VAL A 431 21.46 -17.91 37.54
N PRO A 432 22.42 -18.17 38.44
CA PRO A 432 23.15 -17.09 39.14
C PRO A 432 23.93 -16.14 38.23
N SER A 433 24.32 -16.63 37.05
CA SER A 433 25.01 -15.86 36.03
C SER A 433 24.11 -14.83 35.33
N ASP A 434 22.80 -15.08 35.24
CA ASP A 434 21.85 -14.17 34.62
C ASP A 434 21.14 -13.32 35.68
N LYS A 435 21.57 -12.07 35.79
CA LYS A 435 20.97 -11.07 36.70
C LYS A 435 19.81 -10.32 36.05
N THR A 436 19.63 -10.44 34.74
CA THR A 436 18.68 -9.66 33.94
C THR A 436 17.32 -10.33 33.87
N PHE A 437 17.32 -11.64 33.68
CA PHE A 437 16.12 -12.43 33.47
C PHE A 437 15.82 -13.38 34.64
N ARG A 438 14.54 -13.63 34.83
CA ARG A 438 14.02 -14.73 35.64
C ARG A 438 13.62 -15.85 34.69
N HIS A 439 14.16 -17.03 34.95
CA HIS A 439 13.92 -18.23 34.18
C HIS A 439 12.79 -19.02 34.83
N ILE A 440 11.69 -19.18 34.10
CA ILE A 440 10.49 -19.86 34.58
C ILE A 440 10.21 -21.04 33.66
N ILE A 441 10.12 -22.23 34.23
CA ILE A 441 9.93 -23.49 33.52
C ILE A 441 8.49 -23.97 33.66
N PHE A 442 7.94 -24.46 32.57
CA PHE A 442 6.64 -25.12 32.46
C PHE A 442 6.76 -26.42 31.66
N ASP A 443 5.92 -27.40 32.00
CA ASP A 443 5.72 -28.60 31.18
C ASP A 443 4.86 -28.27 29.95
N TYR A 444 5.06 -28.97 28.83
CA TYR A 444 4.29 -28.73 27.59
C TYR A 444 2.77 -28.94 27.74
N SER A 445 2.36 -29.76 28.71
CA SER A 445 0.94 -30.00 29.02
C SER A 445 0.31 -28.91 29.89
N ASP A 446 1.12 -28.01 30.48
CA ASP A 446 0.63 -26.97 31.37
C ASP A 446 0.02 -25.81 30.57
N ARG A 447 -1.32 -25.73 30.57
CA ARG A 447 -2.04 -24.68 29.85
C ARG A 447 -2.04 -23.33 30.59
N SER A 448 -1.69 -23.29 31.87
CA SER A 448 -1.62 -22.03 32.63
C SER A 448 -0.54 -21.08 32.08
N ILE A 449 0.45 -21.63 31.39
CA ILE A 449 1.53 -20.86 30.74
C ILE A 449 0.97 -19.81 29.78
N PHE A 450 -0.08 -20.11 29.01
CA PHE A 450 -0.66 -19.16 28.06
C PHE A 450 -1.31 -17.98 28.78
N GLY A 451 -2.02 -18.24 29.88
CA GLY A 451 -2.57 -17.18 30.73
C GLY A 451 -1.45 -16.27 31.26
N TYR A 452 -0.37 -16.86 31.76
CA TYR A 452 0.77 -16.12 32.28
C TYR A 452 1.52 -15.33 31.20
N ILE A 453 1.70 -15.90 30.00
CA ILE A 453 2.28 -15.19 28.85
C ILE A 453 1.38 -14.02 28.45
N LYS A 454 0.06 -14.24 28.35
CA LYS A 454 -0.92 -13.18 28.03
C LYS A 454 -0.81 -12.02 29.00
N GLU A 455 -0.77 -12.29 30.31
CA GLU A 455 -0.62 -11.24 31.32
C GLU A 455 0.70 -10.45 31.16
N ASN A 456 1.79 -11.14 30.86
CA ASN A 456 3.09 -10.50 30.59
C ASN A 456 3.06 -9.62 29.33
N VAL A 457 2.44 -10.08 28.25
CA VAL A 457 2.25 -9.28 27.03
C VAL A 457 1.41 -8.05 27.32
N LEU A 458 0.29 -8.20 28.03
CA LEU A 458 -0.59 -7.09 28.40
C LEU A 458 0.10 -6.08 29.31
N TYR A 459 0.90 -6.53 30.28
CA TYR A 459 1.71 -5.67 31.12
C TYR A 459 2.72 -4.86 30.30
N CYS A 460 3.44 -5.51 29.37
CA CYS A 460 4.38 -4.82 28.50
C CYS A 460 3.70 -3.82 27.57
N LEU A 461 2.55 -4.16 26.99
CA LEU A 461 1.74 -3.23 26.19
C LEU A 461 1.28 -2.02 26.99
N LYS A 462 0.85 -2.21 28.23
CA LYS A 462 0.42 -1.11 29.11
C LYS A 462 1.55 -0.12 29.42
N ASN A 463 2.78 -0.63 29.53
CA ASN A 463 3.97 0.17 29.82
C ASN A 463 4.79 0.48 28.56
N TYR A 464 4.27 0.16 27.37
CA TYR A 464 4.94 0.40 26.11
C TYR A 464 4.87 1.90 25.78
N HIS A 465 6.03 2.44 25.41
CA HIS A 465 6.13 3.77 24.85
C HIS A 465 6.73 3.67 23.46
N SER A 466 6.07 4.33 22.50
CA SER A 466 6.56 4.47 21.15
C SER A 466 8.00 4.98 21.15
N ARG A 467 8.78 4.50 20.19
CA ARG A 467 10.20 4.87 20.06
C ARG A 467 10.38 6.32 19.61
N VAL A 468 9.32 6.96 19.14
CA VAL A 468 9.33 8.34 18.67
C VAL A 468 9.34 9.29 19.87
N ARG A 469 10.46 10.00 20.07
CA ARG A 469 10.72 10.83 21.26
C ARG A 469 9.89 12.13 21.35
N SER A 470 9.32 12.62 20.25
CA SER A 470 8.72 13.95 20.21
C SER A 470 7.47 14.05 19.31
N PHE A 471 6.55 13.09 19.41
CA PHE A 471 5.30 13.19 18.67
C PHE A 471 4.31 14.14 19.34
N GLY A 472 4.24 15.36 18.82
CA GLY A 472 3.04 16.18 18.91
C GLY A 472 1.92 15.56 18.08
N CYS A 473 0.81 15.25 18.73
CA CYS A 473 -0.51 14.86 18.20
C CYS A 473 -0.74 15.04 16.69
N CYS A 474 -1.53 14.14 16.09
CA CYS A 474 -2.11 14.23 14.73
C CYS A 474 -2.99 15.47 14.45
N SER A 475 -2.88 16.51 15.28
CA SER A 475 -3.61 17.79 15.26
C SER A 475 -5.12 17.67 15.39
N LYS A 476 -5.64 16.47 15.69
CA LYS A 476 -7.07 16.19 15.93
C LYS A 476 -7.50 16.46 17.37
N PHE A 477 -6.94 17.49 18.01
CA PHE A 477 -7.18 17.80 19.43
C PHE A 477 -8.67 18.00 19.74
N MET A 478 -9.39 18.72 18.88
CA MET A 478 -10.83 18.97 19.02
C MET A 478 -11.64 17.67 18.99
N GLU A 479 -11.33 16.77 18.06
CA GLU A 479 -12.00 15.47 17.92
C GLU A 479 -11.72 14.58 19.14
N CYS A 480 -10.46 14.51 19.59
CA CYS A 480 -10.10 13.78 20.80
C CYS A 480 -10.79 14.36 22.06
N SER A 481 -10.95 15.69 22.13
CA SER A 481 -11.62 16.38 23.24
C SER A 481 -13.13 16.12 23.25
N ASN A 482 -13.76 16.15 22.07
CA ASN A 482 -15.17 15.80 21.92
C ASN A 482 -15.41 14.34 22.30
N ALA A 483 -14.52 13.44 21.88
CA ALA A 483 -14.57 12.02 22.21
C ALA A 483 -14.11 11.69 23.65
N LYS A 484 -13.49 12.64 24.37
CA LYS A 484 -12.83 12.45 25.68
C LYS A 484 -11.81 11.30 25.70
N LYS A 485 -11.29 10.92 24.54
CA LYS A 485 -10.28 9.86 24.36
C LYS A 485 -9.43 10.13 23.13
N CYS A 486 -8.25 9.54 23.06
CA CYS A 486 -7.46 9.58 21.83
C CYS A 486 -8.17 8.80 20.71
N ILE A 487 -8.28 9.39 19.54
CA ILE A 487 -8.89 8.78 18.34
C ILE A 487 -7.86 8.38 17.27
N HIS A 488 -6.59 8.27 17.66
CA HIS A 488 -5.53 7.90 16.71
C HIS A 488 -5.67 6.44 16.28
N VAL A 489 -5.62 6.19 14.97
CA VAL A 489 -5.89 4.86 14.39
C VAL A 489 -4.82 3.82 14.75
N ASN A 490 -3.55 4.23 14.85
CA ASN A 490 -2.47 3.35 15.34
C ASN A 490 -2.30 3.57 16.85
N LYS A 491 -2.75 2.60 17.67
CA LYS A 491 -2.74 2.72 19.13
C LYS A 491 -1.36 2.62 19.78
N LEU A 492 -0.43 1.87 19.19
CA LEU A 492 0.96 1.80 19.66
C LEU A 492 1.67 3.13 19.43
N TYR A 493 1.60 3.65 18.21
CA TYR A 493 2.18 4.95 17.86
C TYR A 493 1.59 6.09 18.71
N ALA A 494 0.29 6.01 19.02
CA ALA A 494 -0.39 7.00 19.85
C ALA A 494 0.15 7.12 21.27
N THR A 495 0.93 6.15 21.78
CA THR A 495 1.53 6.20 23.12
C THR A 495 2.55 7.35 23.27
N ALA A 496 3.14 7.86 22.19
CA ALA A 496 4.00 9.05 22.22
C ALA A 496 3.21 10.37 22.25
N CYS A 497 1.89 10.35 22.07
CA CYS A 497 1.08 11.58 21.99
C CYS A 497 0.86 12.21 23.38
N ALA A 498 1.48 13.37 23.61
CA ALA A 498 1.33 14.12 24.87
C ALA A 498 -0.13 14.49 25.19
N TYR A 499 -0.97 14.73 24.18
CA TYR A 499 -2.38 15.06 24.41
C TYR A 499 -3.23 13.86 24.85
N LYS A 500 -2.89 12.65 24.37
CA LYS A 500 -3.52 11.41 24.87
C LYS A 500 -3.29 11.28 26.37
N TYR A 501 -2.05 11.48 26.82
CA TYR A 501 -1.71 11.45 28.25
C TYR A 501 -2.53 12.46 29.04
N ASN A 502 -2.70 13.69 28.53
CA ASN A 502 -3.56 14.68 29.18
C ASN A 502 -5.02 14.21 29.29
N LEU A 503 -5.60 13.71 28.20
CA LEU A 503 -6.98 13.20 28.17
C LEU A 503 -7.21 12.05 29.15
N GLU A 504 -6.28 11.10 29.23
CA GLU A 504 -6.34 9.96 30.16
C GLU A 504 -6.27 10.39 31.62
N ASN A 505 -5.68 11.55 31.90
CA ASN A 505 -5.66 12.18 33.22
C ASN A 505 -6.82 13.18 33.42
N GLY A 506 -7.85 13.13 32.57
CA GLY A 506 -9.04 13.98 32.67
C GLY A 506 -8.82 15.45 32.29
N ARG A 507 -7.69 15.78 31.69
CA ARG A 507 -7.29 17.15 31.30
C ARG A 507 -7.64 17.41 29.83
N ILE A 508 -8.69 18.22 29.59
CA ILE A 508 -9.18 18.61 28.26
C ILE A 508 -8.87 20.10 28.01
N PHE A 509 -8.01 20.38 27.03
CA PHE A 509 -7.52 21.74 26.75
C PHE A 509 -8.26 22.45 25.60
N TYR A 510 -8.94 21.70 24.72
CA TYR A 510 -9.52 22.22 23.48
C TYR A 510 -11.02 21.89 23.36
N GLY A 511 -11.74 22.72 22.60
CA GLY A 511 -13.15 22.48 22.24
C GLY A 511 -14.18 22.75 23.35
N GLY A 512 -15.44 22.40 23.09
CA GLY A 512 -16.56 22.71 23.98
C GLY A 512 -16.56 21.92 25.30
N ASN A 513 -15.80 20.83 25.38
CA ASN A 513 -15.62 20.02 26.59
C ASN A 513 -14.40 20.44 27.43
N LYS A 514 -13.77 21.58 27.14
CA LYS A 514 -12.59 22.07 27.86
C LYS A 514 -12.88 22.21 29.36
N ASN A 515 -11.97 21.73 30.20
CA ASN A 515 -12.17 21.66 31.66
C ASN A 515 -10.93 22.05 32.49
N ILE A 516 -9.96 22.73 31.88
CA ILE A 516 -8.70 23.18 32.49
C ILE A 516 -8.63 24.69 32.50
#